data_AF-A0A7H1PRS5-F1
#
_entry.id   AF-A0A7H1PRS5-F1
#
_cell.length_a   1.000
_cell.length_b   1.000
_cell.length_c   1.000
_cell.angle_alpha   90.00
_cell.angle_beta   90.00
_cell.angle_gamma   90.00
#
_symmetry.space_group_name_H-M   'P 1'
#
loop_
_entity.id
_entity.type
_entity.pdbx_description
1 polymer ?
#
loop_
_entity_poly.entity_id
_entity_poly.type
_entity_poly.pdbx_seq_one_letter_code
_entity_poly.pdbx_strand_id
1 'polypeptide(L)' 'MTVKDVPDAKIQHPCDILVKITTTNICGSDPHMYEGRTSFETGRSLGHENLGEVVEGRPTTA' A
#
# COMPACT_ATOMS: atom_id res chain seq x y z
N MET A 1 1.65 10.44 -12.13
CA MET A 1 2.05 9.25 -11.35
C MET A 1 3.45 8.85 -11.77
N THR A 2 4.35 8.56 -10.83
CA THR A 2 5.75 8.20 -11.12
C THR A 2 6.20 7.14 -10.11
N VAL A 3 6.96 6.16 -10.55
CA VAL A 3 7.63 5.22 -9.65
C VAL A 3 8.77 5.93 -8.92
N LYS A 4 8.89 5.69 -7.61
CA LYS A 4 9.95 6.23 -6.76
C LYS A 4 10.40 5.15 -5.79
N ASP A 5 11.72 5.05 -5.58
CA ASP A 5 12.27 4.29 -4.47
C ASP A 5 11.98 5.04 -3.17
N VAL A 6 11.49 4.31 -2.17
CA VAL A 6 11.18 4.82 -0.82
C VAL A 6 11.78 3.86 0.21
N PRO A 7 12.04 4.31 1.45
CA PRO A 7 12.50 3.41 2.50
C PRO A 7 11.53 2.25 2.72
N ASP A 8 12.06 1.08 3.06
CA ASP A 8 11.24 -0.07 3.42
C ASP A 8 10.26 0.26 4.55
N ALA A 9 9.05 -0.27 4.43
CA ALA A 9 8.04 -0.16 5.47
C ALA A 9 8.49 -0.87 6.75
N LYS A 10 8.04 -0.35 7.89
CA LYS A 10 8.38 -0.85 9.23
C LYS A 10 7.11 -0.95 10.06
N ILE A 11 7.07 -1.89 10.98
CA ILE A 11 6.02 -1.98 12.01
C ILE A 11 6.02 -0.68 12.83
N GLN A 12 4.89 0.02 12.91
CA GLN A 12 4.74 1.25 13.69
C GLN A 12 3.89 1.05 14.93
N HIS A 13 2.95 0.11 14.85
CA HIS A 13 2.00 -0.21 15.92
C HIS A 13 1.99 -1.71 16.23
N PRO A 14 1.58 -2.11 17.46
CA PRO A 14 1.60 -3.50 17.88
C PRO A 14 0.77 -4.48 17.01
N CYS A 15 -0.21 -3.96 16.28
CA CYS A 15 -1.12 -4.76 15.45
C CYS A 15 -0.79 -4.70 13.96
N ASP A 16 0.32 -4.07 13.56
CA ASP A 16 0.71 -4.03 12.16
C ASP A 16 1.29 -5.38 11.72
N ILE A 17 1.19 -5.63 10.41
CA ILE A 17 1.93 -6.69 9.72
C ILE A 17 2.64 -6.08 8.51
N LEU A 18 3.79 -6.66 8.16
CA LEU A 18 4.52 -6.31 6.96
C LEU A 18 4.26 -7.35 5.89
N VAL A 19 3.81 -6.90 4.72
CA VAL A 19 3.48 -7.76 3.58
C VAL A 19 4.45 -7.49 2.44
N LYS A 20 5.16 -8.52 1.98
CA LYS A 20 5.88 -8.47 0.72
C LYS A 20 4.88 -8.65 -0.42
N ILE A 21 4.58 -7.55 -1.12
CA ILE A 21 3.63 -7.55 -2.23
C ILE A 21 4.21 -8.39 -3.38
N THR A 22 3.45 -9.39 -3.83
CA THR A 22 3.77 -10.22 -5.00
C THR A 22 3.01 -9.75 -6.24
N THR A 23 1.76 -9.33 -6.04
CA THR A 23 0.89 -8.83 -7.10
C THR A 23 0.02 -7.69 -6.58
N THR A 24 -0.27 -6.73 -7.44
CA THR A 24 -1.27 -5.68 -7.20
C THR A 24 -1.95 -5.30 -8.50
N ASN A 25 -3.17 -4.79 -8.42
CA ASN A 25 -3.96 -4.40 -9.58
C ASN A 25 -4.12 -2.88 -9.67
N ILE A 26 -4.59 -2.43 -10.83
CA ILE A 26 -5.05 -1.06 -11.04
C ILE A 26 -6.58 -1.08 -11.00
N CYS A 27 -7.14 -0.41 -10.00
CA CYS A 27 -8.58 -0.24 -9.88
C CYS A 27 -9.06 0.89 -10.81
N GLY A 28 -10.32 0.83 -11.24
CA GLY A 28 -10.96 1.93 -11.96
C GLY A 28 -10.99 3.26 -11.17
N SER A 29 -10.78 3.21 -9.85
CA SER A 29 -10.71 4.38 -8.98
C SER A 29 -9.33 5.05 -8.91
N ASP A 30 -8.25 4.34 -9.25
CA ASP A 30 -6.89 4.91 -9.19
C ASP A 30 -6.71 6.12 -10.13
N PRO A 31 -7.25 6.11 -11.37
CA PRO A 31 -7.22 7.28 -12.24
C PRO A 31 -7.98 8.49 -11.69
N HIS A 32 -8.97 8.30 -10.82
CA HIS A 32 -9.72 9.43 -10.25
C HIS A 32 -8.80 10.35 -9.44
N MET A 33 -7.81 9.77 -8.74
CA MET A 33 -6.81 10.52 -7.98
C MET A 33 -5.78 11.18 -8.89
N TYR A 34 -5.40 10.50 -9.98
CA TYR A 34 -4.47 11.04 -10.98
C TYR A 34 -5.06 12.21 -11.79
N GLU A 35 -6.34 12.13 -12.12
CA GLU A 35 -7.04 13.13 -12.94
C GLU A 35 -7.64 14.28 -12.11
N GLY A 36 -7.41 14.30 -10.79
CA GLY A 36 -7.92 15.36 -9.91
C GLY A 36 -9.44 15.31 -9.68
N ARG A 37 -10.08 14.16 -9.91
CA ARG A 37 -11.51 13.95 -9.66
C ARG A 37 -11.83 13.72 -8.18
N THR A 38 -10.81 13.43 -7.37
CA THR A 38 -10.89 13.31 -5.91
C THR A 38 -9.74 14.05 -5.23
N SER A 39 -9.90 14.39 -3.95
CA SER A 39 -8.78 14.92 -3.15
C SER A 39 -7.84 13.78 -2.76
N PHE A 40 -6.59 13.89 -3.18
CA PHE A 40 -5.54 12.97 -2.77
C PHE A 40 -4.25 13.77 -2.53
N GLU A 41 -3.64 13.57 -1.37
CA GLU A 41 -2.44 14.30 -1.00
C GLU A 41 -1.27 13.88 -1.91
N THR A 42 -0.62 14.86 -2.53
CA THR A 42 0.55 14.60 -3.37
C THR A 42 1.68 14.01 -2.54
N GLY A 43 2.29 12.93 -3.03
CA GLY A 43 3.38 12.24 -2.35
C GLY A 43 2.96 10.98 -1.60
N ARG A 44 1.67 10.65 -1.56
CA ARG A 44 1.19 9.35 -1.07
C ARG A 44 1.32 8.25 -2.12
N SER A 45 1.47 7.01 -1.63
CA SER A 45 1.48 5.80 -2.46
C SER A 45 0.07 5.46 -2.95
N LEU A 46 -0.02 4.97 -4.19
CA LEU A 46 -1.26 4.45 -4.79
C LEU A 46 -1.31 2.92 -4.72
N GLY A 47 -2.51 2.36 -4.92
CA GLY A 47 -2.77 0.92 -4.92
C GLY A 47 -3.48 0.44 -3.65
N HIS A 48 -4.61 -0.24 -3.84
CA HIS A 48 -5.44 -0.78 -2.75
C HIS A 48 -5.94 -2.21 -3.02
N GLU A 49 -5.38 -2.88 -4.03
CA GLU A 49 -5.75 -4.24 -4.44
C GLU A 49 -4.52 -5.16 -4.37
N ASN A 50 -3.92 -5.23 -3.19
CA ASN A 50 -2.63 -5.88 -2.97
C ASN A 50 -2.78 -7.36 -2.54
N LEU A 51 -1.93 -8.22 -3.09
CA LEU A 51 -1.72 -9.60 -2.65
C LEU A 51 -0.23 -9.82 -2.36
N GLY A 52 0.06 -10.57 -1.31
CA GLY A 52 1.43 -10.85 -0.92
C GLY A 52 1.58 -11.80 0.25
N GLU A 53 2.81 -11.94 0.71
CA GLU A 53 3.20 -12.81 1.81
C GLU A 53 3.48 -11.99 3.06
N VAL A 54 2.99 -12.43 4.22
CA VAL A 54 3.34 -11.82 5.50
C VAL A 54 4.79 -12.17 5.83
N VAL A 55 5.64 -11.16 5.98
CA VAL A 55 7.08 -11.34 6.27
C VAL A 55 7.47 -10.89 7.67
N GLU A 56 6.68 -10.02 8.30
CA GLU A 56 6.88 -9.56 9.68
C GLU A 56 5.53 -9.21 10.32
N GLY A 57 5.47 -9.23 11.65
CA GLY A 57 4.28 -8.92 12.44
C GLY A 57 3.91 -10.08 13.36
N ARG A 58 3.12 -9.80 14.39
CA ARG A 58 2.59 -10.88 15.22
C ARG A 58 1.44 -11.56 14.48
N PRO A 59 1.43 -12.89 14.36
CA PRO A 59 0.18 -13.59 14.19
C PRO A 59 -0.68 -13.23 15.39
N THR A 60 -1.78 -12.52 15.20
CA THR A 60 -2.87 -12.52 16.16
C THR A 60 -3.48 -13.92 16.12
N THR A 61 -2.81 -14.89 16.73
CA THR A 61 -3.50 -16.09 17.17
C THR A 61 -4.57 -15.64 18.15
N ALA A 62 -5.83 -15.94 17.81
CA ALA A 62 -6.99 -15.81 18.67
C ALA A 62 -6.79 -16.55 20.01
#